data_AF-A0A2V9PZE9-F1
#
_entry.id   AF-A0A2V9PZE9-F1
#
_cell.length_a   1.000
_cell.length_b   1.000
_cell.length_c   1.000
_cell.angle_alpha   90.00
_cell.angle_beta   90.00
_cell.angle_gamma   90.00
#
_symmetry.space_group_name_H-M   'P 1'
#
loop_
_entity.id
_entity.type
_entity.pdbx_description
1 polymer ?
#
loop_
_entity_poly.entity_id
_entity_poly.type
_entity_poly.pdbx_seq_one_letter_code
_entity_poly.pdbx_strand_id
1 'polypeptide(L)'
;MRSTFTPVLLLLLILGLQPFSSPQRPSVPPIGPPGENTNPDIPSRAQKEMEKKANEQRHADLKRDADKLLQLSTELKEFVDKSNENVLSVDVVRKAEEIEKLAHNVKTKMRGDN
;
A
#
# COMPACT_ATOMS: atom_id res chain seq x y z
N MET A 1 -23.59 -22.20 -46.17
CA MET A 1 -24.48 -21.43 -45.27
C MET A 1 -23.63 -20.43 -44.51
N ARG A 2 -23.77 -19.14 -44.84
CA ARG A 2 -23.11 -18.02 -44.16
C ARG A 2 -24.10 -17.50 -43.12
N SER A 3 -23.72 -17.48 -41.84
CA SER A 3 -24.48 -16.78 -40.80
C SER A 3 -23.62 -15.65 -40.26
N THR A 4 -24.18 -14.46 -40.36
CA THR A 4 -23.56 -13.13 -40.31
C THR A 4 -23.48 -12.61 -38.88
N PHE A 5 -22.28 -12.16 -38.49
CA PHE A 5 -22.00 -11.31 -37.33
C PHE A 5 -22.72 -9.96 -37.46
N THR A 6 -23.49 -9.58 -36.44
CA THR A 6 -24.06 -8.23 -36.29
C THR A 6 -23.75 -7.68 -34.89
N PRO A 7 -22.64 -6.93 -34.72
CA PRO A 7 -22.47 -6.06 -33.57
C PRO A 7 -23.11 -4.71 -33.89
N VAL A 8 -24.40 -4.59 -33.63
CA VAL A 8 -25.08 -3.28 -33.59
C VAL A 8 -24.97 -2.80 -32.15
N LEU A 9 -24.11 -1.81 -31.91
CA LEU A 9 -24.42 -0.56 -31.19
C LEU A 9 -23.12 0.17 -30.77
N LEU A 10 -22.27 0.47 -31.74
CA LEU A 10 -21.30 1.56 -31.64
C LEU A 10 -21.88 2.71 -32.45
N LEU A 11 -22.70 3.58 -31.83
CA LEU A 11 -22.94 4.97 -32.29
C LEU A 11 -23.93 5.75 -31.39
N LEU A 12 -23.60 6.03 -30.13
CA LEU A 12 -24.17 7.15 -29.36
C LEU A 12 -23.13 7.50 -28.29
N LEU A 13 -22.63 8.70 -28.09
CA LEU A 13 -22.84 10.00 -28.69
C LEU A 13 -21.74 10.85 -28.03
N ILE A 14 -20.64 11.09 -28.74
CA ILE A 14 -19.58 12.00 -28.29
C ILE A 14 -20.16 13.42 -28.44
N LEU A 15 -20.82 13.94 -27.39
CA LEU A 15 -21.38 15.28 -27.41
C LEU A 15 -21.40 15.85 -25.99
N GLY A 16 -20.53 16.82 -25.72
CA GLY A 16 -20.59 17.59 -24.47
C GLY A 16 -19.28 18.10 -23.89
N LEU A 17 -18.25 18.38 -24.71
CA LEU A 17 -17.20 19.32 -24.30
C LEU A 17 -17.84 20.70 -24.17
N GLN A 18 -18.06 21.16 -22.95
CA GLN A 18 -18.34 22.57 -22.66
C GLN A 18 -17.33 23.02 -21.59
N PRO A 19 -16.15 23.54 -21.96
CA PRO A 19 -15.38 24.33 -21.02
C PRO A 19 -16.14 25.64 -20.79
N PHE A 20 -16.70 25.81 -19.59
CA PHE A 20 -17.12 27.11 -19.10
C PHE A 20 -15.89 28.01 -19.00
N SER A 21 -15.65 28.80 -20.03
CA SER A 21 -14.68 29.88 -20.00
C SER A 21 -15.26 31.04 -19.19
N SER A 22 -14.88 31.12 -17.92
CA SER A 22 -15.10 32.32 -17.11
C SER A 22 -14.21 33.46 -17.65
N PRO A 23 -14.74 34.65 -17.98
CA PRO A 23 -13.91 35.80 -18.34
C PRO A 23 -13.09 36.24 -17.11
N GLN A 24 -11.81 35.88 -17.12
CA GLN A 24 -10.81 36.34 -16.18
C GLN A 24 -10.66 37.86 -16.36
N ARG A 25 -11.08 38.63 -15.35
CA ARG A 25 -10.73 40.05 -15.26
C ARG A 25 -9.20 40.15 -15.27
N PRO A 26 -8.59 41.13 -15.96
CA PRO A 26 -7.15 41.33 -15.89
C PRO A 26 -6.76 41.71 -14.46
N SER A 27 -6.31 40.73 -13.68
CA SER A 27 -5.64 40.94 -12.41
C SER A 27 -4.24 41.45 -12.71
N VAL A 28 -4.04 42.75 -12.50
CA VAL A 28 -2.72 43.38 -12.49
C VAL A 28 -1.84 42.56 -11.52
N PRO A 29 -0.69 42.00 -11.96
CA PRO A 29 0.17 41.27 -11.05
C PRO A 29 0.70 42.27 -10.01
N PRO A 30 0.57 42.00 -8.70
CA PRO A 30 1.37 42.72 -7.73
C PRO A 30 2.84 42.43 -8.06
N ILE A 31 3.62 43.48 -8.25
CA ILE A 31 5.09 43.40 -8.32
C ILE A 31 5.54 42.99 -6.91
N GLY A 32 5.48 41.69 -6.65
CA GLY A 32 6.11 41.02 -5.52
C GLY A 32 7.56 40.69 -5.87
N PRO A 33 8.44 40.51 -4.87
CA PRO A 33 9.86 40.29 -5.08
C PRO A 33 10.14 39.03 -5.93
N PRO A 34 11.33 38.94 -6.54
CA PRO A 34 11.62 37.98 -7.61
C PRO A 34 11.57 36.53 -7.11
N GLY A 35 10.87 35.70 -7.87
CA GLY A 35 11.21 34.29 -8.09
C GLY A 35 11.42 33.44 -6.86
N GLU A 36 10.33 32.83 -6.39
CA GLU A 36 10.41 31.55 -5.70
C GLU A 36 11.01 30.55 -6.69
N ASN A 37 12.33 30.40 -6.63
CA ASN A 37 13.05 29.34 -7.28
C ASN A 37 12.63 28.06 -6.56
N THR A 38 11.51 27.46 -6.97
CA THR A 38 11.21 26.07 -6.66
C THR A 38 12.22 25.22 -7.45
N ASN A 39 13.47 25.21 -6.95
CA ASN A 39 14.42 24.18 -7.32
C ASN A 39 13.75 22.87 -6.87
N PRO A 40 13.56 21.86 -7.74
CA PRO A 40 13.05 20.58 -7.30
C PRO A 40 13.95 20.11 -6.16
N ASP A 41 13.41 19.99 -4.95
CA ASP A 41 14.16 19.71 -3.73
C ASP A 41 15.07 18.50 -3.95
N ILE A 42 16.35 18.74 -4.23
CA ILE A 42 17.34 17.67 -4.34
C ILE A 42 17.66 17.25 -2.91
N PRO A 43 17.29 16.03 -2.47
CA PRO A 43 17.49 15.62 -1.09
C PRO A 43 19.00 15.65 -0.78
N SER A 44 19.32 16.24 0.37
CA SER A 44 20.70 16.34 0.85
C SER A 44 21.31 14.95 1.04
N ARG A 45 22.66 14.85 1.03
CA ARG A 45 23.34 13.56 1.28
C ARG A 45 22.90 12.95 2.62
N ALA A 46 22.76 13.78 3.66
CA ALA A 46 22.27 13.36 4.97
C ALA A 46 20.85 12.79 4.91
N GLN A 47 19.96 13.41 4.13
CA GLN A 47 18.59 12.93 3.94
C GLN A 47 18.54 11.56 3.25
N LYS A 48 19.32 11.38 2.18
CA LYS A 48 19.44 10.08 1.49
C LYS A 48 19.99 8.98 2.39
N GLU A 49 20.98 9.30 3.23
CA GLU A 49 21.54 8.34 4.19
C GLU A 49 20.52 7.94 5.26
N MET A 50 19.71 8.88 5.76
CA MET A 50 18.63 8.59 6.70
C MET A 50 17.55 7.69 6.08
N GLU A 51 17.11 8.02 4.86
CA GLU A 51 16.14 7.20 4.11
C GLU A 51 16.65 5.79 3.87
N LYS A 52 17.92 5.65 3.47
CA LYS A 52 18.56 4.33 3.28
C LYS A 52 18.56 3.52 4.58
N LYS A 53 18.98 4.12 5.70
CA LYS A 53 18.97 3.44 7.01
C LYS A 53 17.56 3.03 7.45
N ALA A 54 16.56 3.89 7.24
CA ALA A 54 15.17 3.56 7.55
C ALA A 54 14.65 2.38 6.72
N ASN A 55 15.01 2.32 5.43
CA ASN A 55 14.65 1.21 4.55
C ASN A 55 15.33 -0.11 4.96
N GLU A 56 16.62 -0.05 5.30
CA GLU A 56 17.37 -1.21 5.81
C GLU A 56 16.77 -1.73 7.13
N GLN A 57 16.43 -0.83 8.06
CA GLN A 57 15.80 -1.20 9.32
C GLN A 57 14.43 -1.86 9.09
N ARG A 58 13.59 -1.28 8.23
CA ARG A 58 12.27 -1.84 7.89
C ARG A 58 12.40 -3.23 7.26
N HIS A 59 13.39 -3.44 6.39
CA HIS A 59 13.64 -4.75 5.82
C HIS A 59 14.09 -5.76 6.88
N ALA A 60 14.96 -5.35 7.81
CA ALA A 60 15.39 -6.19 8.92
C ALA A 60 14.23 -6.55 9.87
N ASP A 61 13.35 -5.59 10.16
CA ASP A 61 12.13 -5.82 10.94
C ASP A 61 11.20 -6.83 10.24
N LEU A 62 10.95 -6.64 8.94
CA LEU A 62 10.13 -7.54 8.14
C LEU A 62 10.67 -8.98 8.12
N LYS A 63 11.99 -9.13 7.98
CA LYS A 63 12.62 -10.45 8.03
C LYS A 63 12.39 -11.12 9.39
N ARG A 64 12.64 -10.40 10.49
CA ARG A 64 12.42 -10.92 11.84
C ARG A 64 10.97 -11.31 12.10
N ASP A 65 10.04 -10.48 11.66
CA ASP A 65 8.61 -10.75 11.85
C ASP A 65 8.16 -11.96 11.00
N ALA A 66 8.68 -12.11 9.78
CA ALA A 66 8.42 -13.27 8.93
C ALA A 66 9.00 -14.57 9.52
N ASP A 67 10.23 -14.54 10.06
CA ASP A 67 10.84 -15.68 10.74
C ASP A 67 10.00 -16.10 11.96
N LYS A 68 9.51 -15.13 12.74
CA LYS A 68 8.63 -15.39 13.89
C LYS A 68 7.26 -15.92 13.49
N LEU A 69 6.69 -15.47 12.38
CA LEU A 69 5.44 -16.02 11.82
C LEU A 69 5.61 -17.50 11.47
N LEU A 70 6.72 -17.84 10.80
CA LEU A 70 7.02 -19.22 10.43
C LEU A 70 7.14 -20.10 11.68
N GLN A 71 7.86 -19.63 12.69
CA GLN A 71 8.01 -20.36 13.96
C GLN A 71 6.65 -20.59 14.63
N LEU A 72 5.86 -19.53 14.87
CA LEU A 72 4.56 -19.66 15.54
C LEU A 72 3.60 -20.55 14.76
N SER A 73 3.59 -20.46 13.43
CA SER A 73 2.76 -21.31 12.58
C SER A 73 3.17 -22.78 12.67
N THR A 74 4.47 -23.05 12.76
CA THR A 74 5.00 -24.41 12.94
C THR A 74 4.61 -24.96 14.31
N GLU A 75 4.77 -24.17 15.38
CA GLU A 75 4.32 -24.55 16.72
C GLU A 75 2.80 -24.81 16.74
N LEU A 76 2.00 -23.93 16.14
CA LEU A 76 0.55 -24.09 16.07
C LEU A 76 0.18 -25.41 15.41
N LYS A 77 0.83 -25.75 14.28
CA LYS A 77 0.65 -27.04 13.62
C LYS A 77 0.99 -28.20 14.54
N GLU A 78 2.14 -28.17 15.20
CA GLU A 78 2.54 -29.24 16.12
C GLU A 78 1.54 -29.42 17.26
N PHE A 79 1.02 -28.32 17.82
CA PHE A 79 0.00 -28.38 18.85
C PHE A 79 -1.27 -29.04 18.33
N VAL A 80 -1.74 -28.65 17.14
CA VAL A 80 -2.92 -29.26 16.51
C VAL A 80 -2.69 -30.75 16.23
N ASP A 81 -1.53 -31.13 15.69
CA ASP A 81 -1.20 -32.53 15.40
C ASP A 81 -1.14 -33.41 16.67
N LYS A 82 -0.74 -32.84 17.80
CA LYS A 82 -0.65 -33.52 19.11
C LYS A 82 -1.98 -33.48 19.89
N SER A 83 -2.92 -32.62 19.50
CA SER A 83 -4.20 -32.44 20.17
C SER A 83 -5.27 -33.33 19.52
N ASN A 84 -6.21 -33.86 20.31
CA ASN A 84 -7.41 -34.53 19.80
C ASN A 84 -8.55 -33.53 19.59
N GLU A 85 -9.58 -33.90 18.82
CA GLU A 85 -10.72 -33.05 18.42
C GLU A 85 -11.43 -32.31 19.58
N ASN A 86 -11.30 -32.81 20.81
CA ASN A 86 -11.90 -32.24 22.03
C ASN A 86 -10.95 -31.38 22.89
N VAL A 87 -9.71 -31.12 22.45
CA VAL A 87 -8.69 -30.40 23.25
C VAL A 87 -7.99 -29.30 22.42
N LEU A 88 -8.75 -28.41 21.80
CA LEU A 88 -8.20 -27.10 21.40
C LEU A 88 -8.04 -26.26 22.67
N SER A 89 -6.85 -26.31 23.25
CA SER A 89 -6.56 -25.56 24.48
C SER A 89 -6.63 -24.04 24.23
N VAL A 90 -6.95 -23.28 25.27
CA VAL A 90 -6.92 -21.80 25.26
C VAL A 90 -5.57 -21.26 24.75
N ASP A 91 -4.47 -21.99 25.00
CA ASP A 91 -3.14 -21.61 24.50
C ASP A 91 -3.01 -21.70 22.99
N VAL A 92 -3.69 -22.65 22.34
CA VAL A 92 -3.68 -22.81 20.88
C VAL A 92 -4.40 -21.63 20.22
N VAL A 93 -5.54 -21.23 20.79
CA VAL A 93 -6.30 -20.05 20.34
C VAL A 93 -5.46 -18.78 20.49
N ARG A 94 -4.82 -18.59 21.65
CA ARG A 94 -3.94 -17.43 21.88
C ARG A 94 -2.76 -17.40 20.89
N LYS A 95 -2.16 -18.54 20.56
CA LYS A 95 -1.11 -18.62 19.53
C LYS A 95 -1.63 -18.22 18.15
N ALA A 96 -2.84 -18.63 17.78
CA ALA A 96 -3.47 -18.23 16.53
C ALA A 96 -3.72 -16.71 16.46
N GLU A 97 -4.18 -16.10 17.55
CA GLU A 97 -4.34 -14.63 17.63
C GLU A 97 -3.00 -13.88 17.50
N GLU A 98 -1.93 -14.41 18.10
CA GLU A 98 -0.60 -13.84 17.96
C GLU A 98 -0.10 -13.89 16.51
N ILE A 99 -0.36 -15.00 15.80
CA ILE A 99 -0.07 -15.13 14.37
C ILE A 99 -0.87 -14.12 13.56
N GLU A 100 -2.17 -13.94 13.82
CA GLU A 100 -3.01 -12.97 13.13
C GLU A 100 -2.46 -11.55 13.27
N LYS A 101 -2.17 -11.12 14.51
CA LYS A 101 -1.61 -9.79 14.80
C LYS A 101 -0.27 -9.59 14.11
N LEU A 102 0.60 -10.59 14.15
CA LEU A 102 1.92 -10.51 13.53
C LEU A 102 1.80 -10.47 12.00
N ALA A 103 0.92 -11.26 11.40
CA ALA A 103 0.67 -11.27 9.96
C ALA A 103 0.11 -9.93 9.48
N HIS A 104 -0.80 -9.34 10.25
CA HIS A 104 -1.29 -7.99 10.00
C HIS A 104 -0.16 -6.96 10.02
N ASN A 105 0.68 -6.98 11.05
CA ASN A 105 1.83 -6.07 11.16
C ASN A 105 2.83 -6.21 10.01
N VAL A 106 3.14 -7.44 9.58
CA VAL A 106 4.00 -7.69 8.42
C VAL A 106 3.41 -7.07 7.15
N LYS A 107 2.12 -7.30 6.89
CA LYS A 107 1.43 -6.71 5.73
C LYS A 107 1.48 -5.19 5.77
N THR A 108 1.18 -4.58 6.90
CA THR A 108 1.18 -3.13 7.10
C THR A 108 2.57 -2.53 6.84
N LYS A 109 3.62 -3.10 7.44
CA LYS A 109 5.03 -2.69 7.20
C LYS A 109 5.47 -2.88 5.74
N MET A 110 4.99 -3.92 5.05
CA MET A 110 5.29 -4.16 3.63
C MET A 110 4.66 -3.10 2.72
N ARG A 111 3.47 -2.59 3.06
CA ARG A 111 2.80 -1.52 2.30
C ARG A 111 3.43 -0.15 2.55
N GLY A 112 4.19 -0.01 3.63
CA GLY A 112 4.71 1.29 4.05
C GLY A 112 3.63 2.16 4.72
N ASP A 113 2.48 1.57 5.06
CA ASP A 113 1.46 2.17 5.90
C ASP A 113 2.04 2.12 7.33
N ASN A 114 2.53 3.24 7.87
CA ASN A 114 3.18 3.30 9.19
C ASN A 114 2.46 4.28 10.09
#